data_AF-A0A8I1I5P1-F1
#
_entry.id   AF-A0A8I1I5P1-F1
#
_cell.length_a   1.000
_cell.length_b   1.000
_cell.length_c   1.000
_cell.angle_alpha   90.00
_cell.angle_beta   90.00
_cell.angle_gamma   90.00
#
_symmetry.space_group_name_H-M   'P 1'
#
loop_
_entity.id
_entity.type
_entity.pdbx_description
1 polymer ?
#
loop_
_entity_poly.entity_id
_entity_poly.type
_entity_poly.pdbx_seq_one_letter_code
_entity_poly.pdbx_strand_id
1 'polypeptide(L)'
;MQIRDRAIMETLYSSGIRLNELVQLTVHDVDLKDKVLHIRKGKGNRQRVVPLGSNAATYLKEYLKNIRPRYAQKNKQQRRLFLHRSRQAGDR
;
A
#
# COMPACT_ATOMS: atom_id res chain seq x y z
N MET A 1 -0.10 -8.01 -15.70
CA MET A 1 -0.37 -7.97 -14.24
C MET A 1 -1.21 -6.75 -13.91
N GLN A 2 -2.12 -6.81 -12.95
CA GLN A 2 -2.89 -5.64 -12.53
C GLN A 2 -2.00 -4.66 -11.74
N ILE A 3 -2.17 -3.34 -11.93
CA ILE A 3 -1.34 -2.29 -11.31
C ILE A 3 -1.26 -2.43 -9.79
N ARG A 4 -2.34 -2.86 -9.12
CA ARG A 4 -2.31 -3.13 -7.67
C ARG A 4 -1.27 -4.21 -7.31
N ASP A 5 -1.29 -5.33 -8.03
CA ASP A 5 -0.41 -6.47 -7.75
C ASP A 5 1.04 -6.09 -8.05
N ARG A 6 1.25 -5.29 -9.11
CA ARG A 6 2.56 -4.70 -9.43
C ARG A 6 3.05 -3.76 -8.32
N ALA A 7 2.20 -2.85 -7.84
CA ALA A 7 2.54 -1.94 -6.76
C ALA A 7 2.89 -2.69 -5.46
N ILE A 8 2.18 -3.78 -5.13
CA ILE A 8 2.50 -4.64 -3.98
C ILE A 8 3.89 -5.26 -4.14
N MET A 9 4.16 -5.90 -5.28
CA MET A 9 5.43 -6.59 -5.50
C MET A 9 6.62 -5.63 -5.54
N GLU A 10 6.50 -4.50 -6.24
CA GLU A 10 7.56 -3.49 -6.33
C GLU A 10 7.82 -2.85 -4.96
N THR A 11 6.78 -2.65 -4.15
CA THR A 11 6.93 -2.14 -2.78
C THR A 11 7.72 -3.13 -1.92
N LEU A 12 7.37 -4.42 -1.93
CA LEU A 12 8.12 -5.45 -1.18
C LEU A 12 9.56 -5.55 -1.65
N TYR A 13 9.76 -5.62 -2.96
CA TYR A 13 11.07 -5.82 -3.57
C TYR A 13 12.01 -4.63 -3.32
N SER A 14 11.51 -3.39 -3.47
CA SER A 14 12.37 -2.20 -3.35
C SER A 14 12.61 -1.73 -1.91
N SER A 15 11.66 -1.95 -0.99
CA SER A 15 11.77 -1.43 0.38
C SER A 15 12.25 -2.47 1.40
N GLY A 16 12.28 -3.76 1.05
CA GLY A 16 12.72 -4.84 1.94
C GLY A 16 11.84 -5.06 3.17
N ILE A 17 10.60 -4.53 3.17
CA ILE A 17 9.67 -4.70 4.29
C ILE A 17 9.05 -6.10 4.30
N ARG A 18 8.63 -6.55 5.47
CA ARG A 18 7.94 -7.84 5.61
C ARG A 18 6.51 -7.75 5.09
N LEU A 19 5.96 -8.88 4.62
CA LEU A 19 4.56 -8.97 4.18
C LEU A 19 3.58 -8.46 5.24
N ASN A 20 3.79 -8.83 6.51
CA ASN A 20 2.94 -8.38 7.62
C ASN A 20 3.05 -6.87 7.90
N GLU A 21 4.17 -6.24 7.57
CA GLU A 21 4.31 -4.77 7.65
C GLU A 21 3.56 -4.12 6.49
N LEU A 22 3.67 -4.66 5.26
CA LEU A 22 2.95 -4.18 4.09
C LEU A 22 1.43 -4.22 4.26
N VAL A 23 0.89 -5.33 4.77
CA VAL A 23 -0.57 -5.48 5.01
C VAL A 23 -1.07 -4.46 6.04
N GLN A 24 -0.19 -3.97 6.91
CA GLN A 24 -0.53 -3.01 7.93
C GLN A 24 -0.39 -1.54 7.50
N LEU A 25 0.31 -1.26 6.40
CA LEU A 25 0.50 0.10 5.89
C LEU A 25 -0.84 0.81 5.65
N THR A 26 -0.85 2.09 5.97
CA THR A 26 -1.93 3.02 5.64
C THR A 26 -1.48 4.00 4.56
N VAL A 27 -2.43 4.72 3.96
CA VAL A 27 -2.11 5.80 3.00
C VAL A 27 -1.26 6.92 3.60
N HIS A 28 -1.29 7.09 4.92
CA HIS A 28 -0.50 8.10 5.64
C HIS A 28 0.92 7.62 5.97
N ASP A 29 1.23 6.36 5.69
CA ASP A 29 2.56 5.79 5.92
C ASP A 29 3.43 5.86 4.66
N VAL A 30 2.93 6.49 3.61
CA VAL A 30 3.61 6.62 2.32
C VAL A 30 3.89 8.08 2.05
N ASP A 31 5.17 8.41 1.94
CA ASP A 31 5.59 9.69 1.37
C ASP A 31 6.11 9.46 -0.04
N LEU A 32 5.31 9.83 -1.04
CA LEU A 32 5.69 9.72 -2.45
C LEU A 32 6.60 10.85 -2.92
N LYS A 33 6.65 11.97 -2.18
CA LYS A 33 7.52 13.10 -2.49
C LYS A 33 8.96 12.74 -2.12
N ASP A 34 9.14 12.25 -0.90
CA ASP A 34 10.45 11.86 -0.37
C ASP A 34 10.79 10.40 -0.68
N LYS A 35 9.86 9.65 -1.29
CA LYS A 35 9.98 8.23 -1.66
C LYS A 35 10.39 7.37 -0.45
N VAL A 36 9.60 7.45 0.61
CA VAL A 36 9.81 6.66 1.83
C VAL A 36 8.52 6.04 2.36
N LEU A 37 8.67 4.96 3.13
CA LEU A 37 7.58 4.34 3.90
C LEU A 37 7.87 4.45 5.39
N HIS A 38 6.83 4.79 6.16
CA HIS A 38 6.88 4.90 7.62
C HIS A 38 6.35 3.61 8.23
N ILE A 39 7.24 2.75 8.71
CA ILE A 39 6.88 1.48 9.33
C ILE A 39 6.60 1.71 10.81
N ARG A 40 5.32 1.84 11.17
CA ARG A 40 4.90 2.11 12.56
C ARG A 40 4.93 0.89 13.49
N LYS A 41 4.76 -0.31 12.94
CA LYS A 41 4.67 -1.57 13.71
C LYS A 41 5.81 -2.52 13.33
N GLY A 42 7.03 -2.11 13.66
CA GLY A 42 8.22 -2.95 13.52
C GLY A 42 8.42 -3.92 14.70
N LYS A 43 9.38 -4.85 14.56
CA LYS A 43 9.83 -5.73 15.65
C LYS A 43 10.31 -4.87 16.83
N GLY A 44 9.77 -5.12 18.03
CA GLY A 44 10.12 -4.36 19.24
C GLY A 44 9.50 -2.97 19.34
N ASN A 45 8.37 -2.71 18.64
CA ASN A 45 7.66 -1.42 18.64
C ASN A 45 8.48 -0.21 18.17
N ARG A 46 9.60 -0.43 17.47
CA ARG A 46 10.39 0.66 16.92
C ARG A 46 9.83 1.10 15.58
N GLN A 47 9.57 2.40 15.47
CA GLN A 47 9.23 3.03 14.21
C GLN A 47 10.51 3.21 13.38
N ARG A 48 10.40 3.02 12.06
CA ARG A 48 11.51 3.30 11.14
C ARG A 48 10.99 3.84 9.82
N VAL A 49 11.85 4.55 9.13
CA VAL A 49 11.63 4.99 7.75
C VAL A 49 12.45 4.09 6.84
N VAL A 50 11.85 3.61 5.75
CA VAL A 50 12.55 2.81 4.73
C VAL A 50 12.40 3.47 3.36
N PRO A 51 13.42 3.42 2.50
CA PRO A 51 13.32 3.95 1.16
C PRO A 51 12.30 3.16 0.33
N LEU A 52 11.63 3.86 -0.59
CA LEU A 52 10.73 3.32 -1.59
C LEU A 52 11.39 3.46 -2.97
N GLY A 53 11.51 2.37 -3.71
CA GLY A 53 12.11 2.42 -5.05
C GLY A 53 11.29 3.29 -6.00
N SER A 54 11.96 3.92 -6.98
CA SER A 54 11.28 4.79 -7.97
C SER A 54 10.16 4.08 -8.73
N ASN A 55 10.35 2.82 -9.11
CA ASN A 55 9.30 2.02 -9.77
C ASN A 55 8.11 1.79 -8.84
N ALA A 56 8.37 1.42 -7.59
CA ALA A 56 7.33 1.23 -6.58
C ALA A 56 6.55 2.53 -6.37
N ALA A 57 7.23 3.67 -6.24
CA ALA A 57 6.57 4.98 -6.11
C ALA A 57 5.66 5.31 -7.32
N THR A 58 6.11 5.02 -8.55
CA THR A 58 5.31 5.22 -9.77
C THR A 58 4.03 4.38 -9.75
N TYR A 59 4.16 3.06 -9.55
CA TYR A 59 2.99 2.17 -9.54
C TYR A 59 2.07 2.45 -8.34
N LEU A 60 2.63 2.82 -7.20
CA LEU A 60 1.85 3.17 -6.02
C LEU A 60 1.07 4.48 -6.23
N LYS A 61 1.67 5.48 -6.88
CA LYS A 61 0.99 6.73 -7.26
C LYS A 61 -0.19 6.45 -8.19
N GLU A 62 0.02 5.62 -9.21
CA GLU A 62 -1.04 5.22 -10.14
C GLU A 62 -2.16 4.45 -9.42
N TYR A 63 -1.79 3.49 -8.57
CA TYR A 63 -2.75 2.73 -7.75
C TYR A 63 -3.58 3.64 -6.84
N LEU A 64 -2.94 4.57 -6.12
CA LEU A 64 -3.59 5.48 -5.20
C LEU A 64 -4.54 6.46 -5.91
N LYS A 65 -4.19 6.92 -7.11
CA LYS A 65 -4.99 7.88 -7.87
C LYS A 65 -6.16 7.22 -8.60
N ASN A 66 -5.92 6.10 -9.28
CA ASN A 66 -6.86 5.58 -10.29
C ASN A 66 -7.65 4.36 -9.80
N ILE A 67 -7.11 3.59 -8.87
CA ILE A 67 -7.60 2.24 -8.55
C ILE A 67 -8.13 2.15 -7.12
N ARG A 68 -7.35 2.56 -6.12
CA ARG A 68 -7.75 2.52 -4.70
C ARG A 68 -9.09 3.23 -4.44
N PRO A 69 -9.39 4.42 -5.01
CA PRO A 69 -10.67 5.10 -4.77
C PRO A 69 -11.88 4.25 -5.17
N ARG A 70 -11.78 3.47 -6.24
CA ARG A 70 -12.84 2.56 -6.71
C ARG A 70 -13.14 1.46 -5.68
N TYR A 71 -12.12 0.96 -5.00
CA TYR A 71 -12.29 -0.04 -3.94
C TYR A 71 -12.70 0.58 -2.59
N ALA A 72 -12.30 1.83 -2.32
CA ALA A 72 -12.60 2.54 -1.08
C ALA A 72 -14.06 3.04 -0.99
N GLN A 73 -14.79 3.10 -2.10
CA GLN A 73 -16.20 3.53 -2.13
C GLN A 73 -17.09 2.76 -1.13
N LYS A 74 -16.80 1.47 -0.90
CA LYS A 74 -17.54 0.63 0.05
C LYS A 74 -17.29 0.96 1.53
N ASN A 75 -16.15 1.58 1.85
CA ASN A 75 -15.83 2.01 3.21
C ASN A 75 -14.83 3.18 3.17
N LYS A 76 -15.37 4.41 3.24
CA LYS A 76 -14.58 5.64 3.20
C LYS A 76 -13.65 5.82 4.41
N GLN A 77 -13.91 5.15 5.53
CA GLN A 77 -13.04 5.21 6.71
C GLN A 77 -11.82 4.29 6.60
N GLN A 78 -11.76 3.40 5.60
CA GLN A 78 -10.66 2.47 5.47
C GLN A 78 -9.37 3.18 5.04
N ARG A 79 -8.37 3.19 5.95
CA ARG A 79 -7.07 3.84 5.74
C ARG A 79 -5.99 2.93 5.18
N ARG A 80 -6.23 1.62 5.09
CA ARG A 80 -5.26 0.64 4.55
C ARG A 80 -4.76 1.08 3.17
N LEU A 81 -3.46 0.95 2.95
CA LEU A 81 -2.82 1.28 1.69
C LEU A 81 -3.39 0.40 0.58
N PHE A 82 -3.23 -0.92 0.72
CA PHE A 82 -3.79 -1.90 -0.22
C PHE A 82 -5.14 -2.44 0.29
N LEU A 83 -6.15 -2.37 -0.57
CA LEU A 83 -7.49 -2.89 -0.30
C LEU A 83 -7.70 -4.24 -0.98
N HIS A 84 -8.29 -5.22 -0.30
CA HIS A 84 -8.66 -6.50 -0.91
C HIS A 84 -9.64 -6.25 -2.09
N ARG A 85 -9.59 -7.10 -3.12
CA ARG A 85 -10.65 -7.08 -4.15
C ARG A 85 -11.89 -7.56 -3.42
N SER A 86 -12.75 -6.66 -2.95
CA SER A 86 -14.03 -7.12 -2.43
C SER A 86 -14.69 -7.88 -3.58
N ARG A 87 -14.97 -9.18 -3.40
CA ARG A 87 -15.98 -9.84 -4.22
C ARG A 87 -17.21 -8.93 -4.22
N GLN A 88 -17.81 -8.70 -5.39
CA GLN A 88 -19.14 -8.14 -5.43
C GLN A 88 -20.00 -9.01 -4.51
N ALA A 89 -20.54 -8.42 -3.43
CA ALA A 89 -21.63 -9.03 -2.71
C ALA A 89 -22.82 -8.91 -3.67
N GLY A 90 -23.03 -9.97 -4.42
CA GLY A 90 -24.02 -10.12 -5.49
C GLY A 90 -24.00 -11.57 -5.99
N ASP A 91 -23.73 -12.51 -5.08
CA ASP A 91 -23.87 -13.94 -5.28
C ASP A 91 -24.78 -14.48 -4.17
N ARG A 92 -26.04 -14.05 -4.25
CA ARG A 92 -27.26 -14.69 -3.76
C ARG A 92 -28.43 -14.15 -4.58
#